data_AF-A0A0L1KUU7-F1
#
_entry.id   AF-A0A0L1KUU7-F1
#
_cell.length_a   1.000
_cell.length_b   1.000
_cell.length_c   1.000
_cell.angle_alpha   90.00
_cell.angle_beta   90.00
_cell.angle_gamma   90.00
#
_symmetry.space_group_name_H-M   'P 1'
#
loop_
_entity.id
_entity.type
_entity.pdbx_description
1 polymer ?
#
loop_
_entity_poly.entity_id
_entity_poly.type
_entity_poly.pdbx_seq_one_letter_code
_entity_poly.pdbx_strand_id
1 'polypeptide(L)'
;MKFLFASSNEFSGSIDLSSLPGSLLAMVLDNNCLSGGVDFLFLPHALLRCSLHQNDFRQEVVVFRRDRPKILNVSLDNSKFQSFVDTHGSEVPMHVVADEKIVALYID
;
A
#
# COMPACT_ATOMS: atom_id res chain seq x y z
N MET A 1 11.98 6.98 -13.35
CA MET A 1 11.70 5.57 -12.98
C MET A 1 10.19 5.37 -13.04
N LYS A 2 9.70 4.35 -13.74
CA LYS A 2 8.25 4.04 -13.87
C LYS A 2 7.83 2.84 -13.04
N PHE A 3 8.76 1.94 -12.74
CA PHE A 3 8.50 0.70 -12.04
C PHE A 3 9.61 0.50 -10.99
N LEU A 4 9.21 0.13 -9.78
CA LEU A 4 10.10 -0.26 -8.70
C LEU A 4 9.76 -1.69 -8.30
N PHE A 5 10.64 -2.63 -8.62
CA PHE A 5 10.48 -4.04 -8.32
C PHE A 5 11.65 -4.50 -7.46
N ALA A 6 11.35 -4.94 -6.25
CA ALA A 6 12.34 -5.38 -5.27
C ALA A 6 11.77 -6.50 -4.37
N SER A 7 10.82 -7.28 -4.90
CA SER A 7 10.21 -8.38 -4.16
C SER A 7 11.18 -9.54 -3.94
N SER A 8 10.91 -10.35 -2.92
CA SER A 8 11.67 -11.56 -2.57
C SER A 8 13.13 -11.27 -2.24
N ASN A 9 13.36 -10.32 -1.35
CA ASN A 9 14.68 -9.99 -0.80
C ASN A 9 14.62 -10.01 0.74
N GLU A 10 15.72 -9.62 1.38
CA GLU A 10 15.83 -9.48 2.83
C GLU A 10 15.84 -8.01 3.26
N PHE A 11 15.25 -7.10 2.47
CA PHE A 11 15.18 -5.69 2.84
C PHE A 11 14.39 -5.54 4.13
N SER A 12 14.90 -4.71 5.04
CA SER A 12 14.34 -4.53 6.37
C SER A 12 14.34 -3.05 6.76
N GLY A 13 13.69 -2.75 7.89
CA GLY A 13 13.45 -1.38 8.34
C GLY A 13 12.20 -0.76 7.71
N SER A 14 12.00 0.54 7.96
CA SER A 14 10.84 1.29 7.45
C SER A 14 11.09 1.87 6.07
N ILE A 15 10.00 2.14 5.34
CA ILE A 15 10.04 2.82 4.05
C ILE A 15 9.52 4.25 4.16
N ASP A 16 10.15 5.17 3.46
CA ASP A 16 9.67 6.53 3.25
C ASP A 16 9.15 6.68 1.81
N LEU A 17 7.84 6.91 1.69
CA LEU A 17 7.17 7.07 0.40
C LEU A 17 7.24 8.51 -0.14
N SER A 18 7.64 9.49 0.67
CA SER A 18 7.61 10.92 0.33
C SER A 18 8.58 11.31 -0.79
N SER A 19 9.64 10.52 -0.96
CA SER A 19 10.72 10.76 -1.93
C SER A 19 10.55 9.97 -3.23
N LEU A 20 9.42 9.30 -3.42
CA LEU A 20 9.17 8.52 -4.63
C LEU A 20 8.98 9.43 -5.86
N PRO A 21 9.48 9.01 -7.03
CA PRO A 21 9.25 9.76 -8.27
C PRO A 21 7.75 9.89 -8.57
N GLY A 22 7.27 11.10 -8.86
CA GLY A 22 5.87 11.35 -9.20
C GLY A 22 5.36 10.56 -10.43
N SER A 23 6.28 10.11 -11.29
CA SER A 23 5.99 9.30 -12.49
C SER A 23 5.92 7.79 -12.24
N LEU A 24 6.05 7.33 -11.00
CA LEU A 24 6.05 5.91 -10.66
C LEU A 24 4.65 5.32 -10.87
N LEU A 25 4.55 4.24 -11.63
CA LEU A 25 3.31 3.57 -12.00
C LEU A 25 3.06 2.28 -11.21
N ALA A 26 4.12 1.55 -10.88
CA ALA A 26 4.01 0.36 -10.02
C ALA A 26 5.18 0.25 -9.03
N MET A 27 4.83 -0.21 -7.83
CA MET A 27 5.75 -0.57 -6.76
C MET A 27 5.42 -1.98 -6.27
N VAL A 28 6.40 -2.87 -6.27
CA VAL A 28 6.27 -4.27 -5.85
C VAL A 28 7.42 -4.60 -4.91
N LEU A 29 7.12 -4.62 -3.61
CA LEU A 29 8.07 -4.84 -2.51
C LEU A 29 7.67 -6.04 -1.64
N ASP A 30 6.74 -6.87 -2.08
CA ASP A 30 6.31 -8.06 -1.32
C ASP A 30 7.45 -9.04 -1.07
N ASN A 31 7.27 -9.92 -0.08
CA ASN A 31 8.25 -10.92 0.31
C ASN A 31 9.58 -10.29 0.74
N ASN A 32 9.52 -9.43 1.76
CA ASN A 32 10.67 -8.81 2.40
C ASN A 32 10.48 -8.79 3.92
N CYS A 33 11.39 -8.16 4.65
CA CYS A 33 11.33 -7.94 6.09
C CYS A 33 11.11 -6.46 6.45
N LEU A 34 10.49 -5.68 5.54
CA LEU A 34 10.20 -4.26 5.77
C LEU A 34 9.15 -4.13 6.88
N SER A 35 9.26 -3.12 7.72
CA SER A 35 8.45 -3.00 8.94
C SER A 35 8.07 -1.56 9.25
N GLY A 36 7.27 -1.36 10.30
CA GLY A 36 6.77 -0.05 10.70
C GLY A 36 5.44 0.32 10.02
N GLY A 37 5.08 1.60 10.13
CA GLY A 37 3.90 2.16 9.46
C GLY A 37 4.21 2.59 8.04
N VAL A 38 3.16 2.71 7.22
CA VAL A 38 3.27 3.14 5.82
C VAL A 38 2.25 4.25 5.58
N ASP A 39 2.74 5.43 5.19
CA ASP A 39 1.90 6.59 4.93
C ASP A 39 1.46 6.66 3.45
N PHE A 40 0.25 6.19 3.19
CA PHE A 40 -0.36 6.14 1.86
C PHE A 40 -0.72 7.51 1.29
N LEU A 41 -0.66 8.58 2.09
CA LEU A 41 -0.83 9.95 1.61
C LEU A 41 0.31 10.38 0.68
N PHE A 42 1.48 9.76 0.82
CA PHE A 42 2.67 10.05 0.02
C PHE A 42 2.84 9.18 -1.23
N LEU A 43 1.95 8.21 -1.50
CA LEU A 43 2.11 7.46 -2.76
C LEU A 43 2.00 8.43 -3.96
N PRO A 44 2.80 8.25 -5.03
CA PRO A 44 2.69 9.06 -6.24
C PRO A 44 1.29 9.01 -6.86
N HIS A 45 0.76 10.13 -7.34
CA HIS A 45 -0.59 10.17 -7.94
C HIS A 45 -0.71 9.29 -9.20
N ALA A 46 0.39 9.10 -9.94
CA ALA A 46 0.41 8.23 -11.13
C ALA A 46 0.47 6.74 -10.78
N LEU A 47 0.62 6.37 -9.50
CA LEU A 47 0.75 4.99 -9.08
C LEU A 47 -0.58 4.25 -9.29
N LEU A 48 -0.51 3.10 -9.95
CA LEU A 48 -1.64 2.24 -10.26
C LEU A 48 -1.58 0.91 -9.50
N ARG A 49 -0.38 0.51 -9.05
CA ARG A 49 -0.19 -0.74 -8.30
C ARG A 49 0.83 -0.56 -7.18
N CYS A 50 0.45 -0.98 -5.98
CA CYS A 50 1.32 -1.03 -4.80
C CYS A 50 1.19 -2.41 -4.14
N SER A 51 2.27 -3.19 -4.10
CA SER A 51 2.29 -4.51 -3.44
C SER A 51 3.27 -4.51 -2.27
N LEU A 52 2.73 -4.65 -1.06
CA LEU A 52 3.49 -4.62 0.19
C LEU A 52 3.22 -5.85 1.09
N HIS A 53 2.39 -6.79 0.66
CA HIS A 53 2.08 -8.02 1.43
C HIS A 53 3.36 -8.85 1.70
N GLN A 54 3.29 -9.78 2.65
CA GLN A 54 4.45 -10.59 3.07
C GLN A 54 5.65 -9.72 3.48
N ASN A 55 5.39 -8.69 4.29
CA ASN A 55 6.34 -7.83 5.00
C ASN A 55 5.88 -7.64 6.44
N ASP A 56 6.70 -7.14 7.34
CA ASP A 56 6.35 -6.89 8.75
C ASP A 56 5.74 -5.49 9.03
N PHE A 57 5.15 -4.85 8.02
CA PHE A 57 4.40 -3.61 8.22
C PHE A 57 3.22 -3.81 9.17
N ARG A 58 2.98 -2.86 10.08
CA ARG A 58 1.85 -2.89 11.02
C ARG A 58 1.36 -1.48 11.29
N GLN A 59 0.06 -1.27 11.16
CA GLN A 59 -0.63 -0.05 11.59
C GLN A 59 -2.11 -0.35 11.75
N GLU A 60 -2.76 0.24 12.75
CA GLU A 60 -4.18 -0.02 13.00
C GLU A 60 -5.05 0.62 11.92
N VAL A 61 -4.76 1.88 11.58
CA VAL A 61 -5.54 2.68 10.65
C VAL A 61 -4.69 3.07 9.45
N VAL A 62 -5.23 2.90 8.24
CA VAL A 62 -4.62 3.35 6.99
C VAL A 62 -5.43 4.49 6.40
N VAL A 63 -4.78 5.60 6.08
CA VAL A 63 -5.44 6.79 5.52
C VAL A 63 -5.13 6.95 4.03
N PHE A 64 -6.17 7.11 3.21
CA PHE A 64 -6.06 7.34 1.77
C PHE A 64 -6.52 8.72 1.38
N ARG A 65 -5.93 9.26 0.31
CA ARG A 65 -6.55 10.37 -0.41
C ARG A 65 -7.62 9.84 -1.36
N ARG A 66 -8.75 10.55 -1.47
CA ARG A 66 -9.82 10.23 -2.42
C ARG A 66 -9.53 10.70 -3.85
N ASP A 67 -8.54 11.57 -4.04
CA ASP A 67 -8.14 12.07 -5.36
C ASP A 67 -7.32 11.05 -6.17
N ARG A 68 -7.32 9.77 -5.78
CA ARG A 68 -6.55 8.71 -6.42
C ARG A 68 -7.22 8.24 -7.72
N PRO A 69 -6.44 7.69 -8.67
CA PRO A 69 -7.01 6.99 -9.81
C PRO A 69 -7.88 5.82 -9.34
N LYS A 70 -9.07 5.65 -9.94
CA LYS A 70 -9.99 4.54 -9.61
C LYS A 70 -9.39 3.14 -9.77
N ILE A 71 -8.36 3.05 -10.62
CA ILE A 71 -7.66 1.81 -10.94
C ILE A 71 -6.48 1.53 -10.00
N LEU A 72 -6.24 2.35 -8.97
CA LEU A 72 -5.20 2.10 -7.98
C LEU A 72 -5.52 0.80 -7.23
N ASN A 73 -4.63 -0.18 -7.37
CA ASN A 73 -4.66 -1.43 -6.64
C ASN A 73 -3.56 -1.43 -5.57
N VAL A 74 -3.97 -1.63 -4.32
CA VAL A 74 -3.07 -1.76 -3.16
C VAL A 74 -3.25 -3.14 -2.55
N SER A 75 -2.17 -3.92 -2.42
CA SER A 75 -2.18 -5.24 -1.76
C SER A 75 -1.38 -5.23 -0.45
N LEU A 76 -2.05 -5.62 0.64
CA LEU A 76 -1.53 -5.58 2.01
C LEU A 76 -1.90 -6.84 2.78
N ASP A 77 -1.12 -7.19 3.81
CA ASP A 77 -1.44 -8.32 4.71
C ASP A 77 -2.66 -8.00 5.59
N ASN A 78 -3.80 -8.64 5.36
CA ASN A 78 -5.08 -8.40 6.03
C ASN A 78 -4.99 -8.42 7.57
N SER A 79 -4.16 -9.30 8.15
CA SER A 79 -4.01 -9.41 9.59
C SER A 79 -3.20 -8.28 10.25
N LYS A 80 -2.64 -7.36 9.47
CA LYS A 80 -1.72 -6.31 9.95
C LYS A 80 -2.31 -4.90 9.90
N PHE A 81 -3.54 -4.76 9.40
CA PHE A 81 -4.27 -3.50 9.27
C PHE A 81 -5.72 -3.70 9.74
N GLN A 82 -6.26 -2.80 10.57
CA GLN A 82 -7.60 -2.97 11.16
C GLN A 82 -8.67 -2.17 10.41
N SER A 83 -8.38 -0.93 10.00
CA SER A 83 -9.35 -0.07 9.32
C SER A 83 -8.71 0.81 8.26
N PHE A 84 -9.53 1.18 7.28
CA PHE A 84 -9.13 1.93 6.10
C PHE A 84 -10.06 3.12 6.00
N VAL A 85 -9.51 4.31 6.00
CA VAL A 85 -10.28 5.56 6.02
C VAL A 85 -9.75 6.56 5.01
N ASP A 86 -10.57 7.52 4.63
CA ASP A 86 -10.14 8.66 3.84
C ASP A 86 -9.59 9.79 4.73
N THR A 87 -9.14 10.89 4.11
CA THR A 87 -8.65 12.08 4.83
C THR A 87 -9.70 12.77 5.72
N HIS A 88 -10.98 12.41 5.62
CA HIS A 88 -12.05 12.91 6.48
C HIS A 88 -12.44 11.90 7.58
N GLY A 89 -11.75 10.76 7.66
CA GLY A 89 -12.05 9.68 8.60
C GLY A 89 -13.24 8.80 8.19
N SER A 90 -13.76 8.96 6.97
CA SER A 90 -14.80 8.07 6.44
C SER A 90 -14.20 6.74 6.05
N GLU A 91 -14.88 5.64 6.38
CA GLU A 91 -14.44 4.29 6.01
C GLU A 91 -14.33 4.13 4.49
N VAL A 92 -13.25 3.50 4.05
CA VAL A 92 -12.99 3.10 2.67
C VAL A 92 -13.18 1.58 2.59
N PRO A 93 -14.11 1.09 1.76
CA PRO A 93 -14.39 -0.35 1.70
C PRO A 93 -13.18 -1.12 1.18
N MET A 94 -12.93 -2.26 1.83
CA MET A 94 -11.90 -3.21 1.46
C MET A 94 -12.49 -4.42 0.76
N HIS A 95 -11.77 -4.93 -0.24
CA HIS A 95 -12.05 -6.25 -0.81
C HIS A 95 -10.94 -7.22 -0.41
N VAL A 96 -11.29 -8.18 0.44
CA VAL A 96 -10.37 -9.26 0.82
C VAL A 96 -10.32 -10.29 -0.32
N VAL A 97 -9.13 -10.64 -0.78
CA VAL A 97 -8.92 -11.64 -1.86
C VAL A 97 -9.05 -13.06 -1.30
N ALA A 98 -9.36 -14.04 -2.15
CA ALA A 98 -9.78 -15.41 -1.83
C ALA A 98 -8.96 -16.18 -0.76
N ASP A 99 -7.69 -15.84 -0.55
CA ASP A 99 -6.85 -16.48 0.48
C ASP A 99 -6.91 -15.79 1.85
N GLU A 100 -7.81 -14.82 2.05
CA GLU A 100 -8.06 -14.01 3.25
C GLU A 100 -6.87 -13.21 3.81
N LYS A 101 -5.69 -13.40 3.24
CA LYS A 101 -4.43 -12.80 3.68
C LYS A 101 -4.14 -11.47 3.03
N ILE A 102 -4.77 -11.16 1.90
CA ILE A 102 -4.47 -9.95 1.13
C ILE A 102 -5.72 -9.07 1.04
N VAL A 103 -5.58 -7.82 1.47
CA VAL A 103 -6.55 -6.76 1.22
C VAL A 103 -6.21 -6.11 -0.11
N ALA A 104 -7.18 -6.10 -1.03
CA ALA A 104 -7.15 -5.28 -2.23
C ALA A 104 -8.12 -4.09 -2.07
N LEU A 105 -7.62 -2.88 -2.28
CA LEU A 105 -8.44 -1.68 -2.30
C LEU A 105 -8.67 -1.24 -3.73
N TYR A 106 -9.92 -0.87 -4.01
CA TYR A 106 -10.30 -0.09 -5.18
C TYR A 106 -10.89 1.21 -4.64
N ILE A 107 -10.28 2.35 -4.96
CA ILE A 107 -10.73 3.65 -4.48
C ILE A 107 -11.66 4.21 -5.54
N ASP A 108 -12.98 4.23 -5.30
CA ASP A 108 -13.98 4.79 -6.22
C ASP A 108 -13.99 6.31 -6.31
#